data_AF-A0A7D5RNR4-F1
#
_entry.id   AF-A0A7D5RNR4-F1
#
_cell.length_a   1.000
_cell.length_b   1.000
_cell.length_c   1.000
_cell.angle_alpha   90.00
_cell.angle_beta   90.00
_cell.angle_gamma   90.00
#
_symmetry.space_group_name_H-M   'P 1'
#
loop_
_entity.id
_entity.type
_entity.pdbx_description
1 polymer ?
#
loop_
_entity_poly.entity_id
_entity_poly.type
_entity_poly.pdbx_seq_one_letter_code
_entity_poly.pdbx_strand_id
1 'polypeptide(L)'
;MRSNTMRVGFILICVCWTMLLLSCKEVSFPKAQPTGLDALPLFPESICGEYLIRNKATGEIGDTIIIEPWGYRMKDAREKDWLGAGRISDTLMVKQYQNFYFINFKEGDQWILRLLRVKSPRVLELLSINLQDDLECEAVLQKLGEKFIVKTLKQNDHTFYQINPTSAQLMSLIQENYFTGVELLRK
;
A
#
# COMPACT_ATOMS: atom_id res chain seq x y z
N MET A 1 8.34 -10.43 58.61
CA MET A 1 9.22 -9.75 57.64
C MET A 1 8.59 -9.84 56.25
N ARG A 2 8.17 -8.69 55.69
CA ARG A 2 7.65 -8.56 54.32
C ARG A 2 8.80 -8.68 53.34
N SER A 3 8.80 -9.70 52.48
CA SER A 3 9.71 -9.75 51.33
C SER A 3 9.02 -9.08 50.13
N ASN A 4 9.55 -7.94 49.71
CA ASN A 4 9.08 -7.09 48.60
C ASN A 4 9.52 -7.61 47.22
N THR A 5 9.59 -8.92 47.00
CA THR A 5 10.07 -9.50 45.73
C THR A 5 9.01 -9.52 44.62
N MET A 6 7.71 -9.37 44.94
CA MET A 6 6.63 -9.42 43.93
C MET A 6 6.37 -8.11 43.16
N ARG A 7 7.01 -6.99 43.49
CA ARG A 7 6.72 -5.70 42.83
C ARG A 7 7.64 -5.38 41.64
N VAL A 8 8.80 -6.02 41.53
CA VAL A 8 9.77 -5.72 40.46
C VAL A 8 9.45 -6.51 39.17
N GLY A 9 8.98 -7.75 39.30
CA GLY A 9 8.61 -8.58 38.13
C GLY A 9 7.38 -8.07 37.37
N PHE A 10 6.41 -7.46 38.06
CA PHE A 10 5.20 -6.92 37.43
C PHE A 10 5.48 -5.64 36.62
N ILE A 11 6.47 -4.85 37.03
CA ILE A 11 6.87 -3.62 36.33
C ILE A 11 7.62 -3.94 35.03
N LEU A 12 8.43 -5.01 35.00
CA LEU A 12 9.12 -5.46 33.78
C LEU A 12 8.19 -6.06 32.72
N ILE A 13 7.09 -6.70 33.13
CA ILE A 13 6.08 -7.21 32.19
C ILE A 13 5.34 -6.06 31.50
N CYS A 14 5.03 -4.96 32.20
CA CYS A 14 4.38 -3.80 31.60
C CYS A 14 5.27 -3.04 30.59
N VAL A 15 6.59 -3.01 30.76
CA VAL A 15 7.50 -2.34 29.81
C VAL A 15 7.59 -3.09 28.49
N CYS A 16 7.51 -4.43 28.52
CA CYS A 16 7.52 -5.27 27.31
C CYS A 16 6.23 -5.18 26.48
N TRP A 17 5.10 -4.77 27.09
CA TRP A 17 3.82 -4.55 26.38
C TRP A 17 3.74 -3.22 25.62
N THR A 18 4.67 -2.29 25.86
CA THR A 18 4.67 -0.96 25.20
C THR A 18 5.54 -0.88 23.94
N MET A 19 6.33 -1.92 23.62
CA MET A 19 7.35 -1.85 22.56
C MET A 19 6.91 -2.39 21.17
N LEU A 20 5.64 -2.74 20.95
CA LEU A 20 5.22 -3.33 19.66
C LEU A 20 3.92 -2.73 19.09
N LEU A 21 3.65 -1.45 19.35
CA LEU A 21 2.69 -0.70 18.52
C LEU A 21 3.36 -0.39 17.18
N LEU A 22 3.55 -1.42 16.35
CA LEU A 22 3.83 -1.27 14.93
C LEU A 22 2.58 -0.65 14.30
N SER A 23 2.46 0.67 14.43
CA SER A 23 1.44 1.41 13.70
C SER A 23 1.78 1.28 12.23
N CYS A 24 0.87 0.73 11.44
CA CYS A 24 1.01 0.75 9.98
C CYS A 24 0.93 2.21 9.51
N LYS A 25 1.94 2.66 8.77
CA LYS A 25 2.06 4.03 8.26
C LYS A 25 1.76 4.05 6.77
N GLU A 26 0.82 4.88 6.35
CA GLU A 26 0.40 4.96 4.94
C GLU A 26 0.20 6.42 4.51
N VAL A 27 0.55 6.73 3.26
CA VAL A 27 0.08 7.96 2.62
C VAL A 27 -1.37 7.73 2.17
N SER A 28 -2.25 8.64 2.57
CA SER A 28 -3.67 8.56 2.23
C SER A 28 -4.19 9.78 1.48
N PHE A 29 -5.41 9.64 0.96
CA PHE A 29 -6.12 10.63 0.18
C PHE A 29 -7.56 10.77 0.71
N PRO A 30 -8.16 11.96 0.65
CA PRO A 30 -9.55 12.15 1.07
C PRO A 30 -10.56 11.53 0.09
N LYS A 31 -10.15 11.25 -1.16
CA LYS A 31 -10.98 10.69 -2.23
C LYS A 31 -10.14 9.72 -3.06
N ALA A 32 -10.82 8.77 -3.70
CA ALA A 32 -10.20 7.87 -4.68
C ALA A 32 -9.54 8.65 -5.83
N GLN A 33 -8.31 8.28 -6.13
CA GLN A 33 -7.40 8.93 -7.07
C GLN A 33 -7.30 8.17 -8.41
N PRO A 34 -7.03 8.86 -9.52
CA PRO A 34 -7.03 10.31 -9.65
C PRO A 34 -8.46 10.86 -9.50
N THR A 35 -8.58 12.08 -9.03
CA THR A 35 -9.87 12.78 -9.03
C THR A 35 -10.36 13.04 -10.46
N GLY A 36 -11.67 13.01 -10.70
CA GLY A 36 -12.26 13.32 -12.00
C GLY A 36 -12.18 12.21 -13.07
N LEU A 37 -11.63 11.04 -12.73
CA LEU A 37 -11.74 9.84 -13.55
C LEU A 37 -12.77 8.88 -12.98
N ASP A 38 -13.50 8.21 -13.87
CA ASP A 38 -14.44 7.16 -13.52
C ASP A 38 -13.74 5.87 -13.11
N ALA A 39 -14.40 5.12 -12.23
CA ALA A 39 -13.93 3.80 -11.85
C ALA A 39 -14.26 2.77 -12.95
N LEU A 40 -13.34 1.85 -13.17
CA LEU A 40 -13.57 0.69 -14.02
C LEU A 40 -14.53 -0.28 -13.31
N PRO A 41 -15.54 -0.82 -14.02
CA PRO A 41 -16.41 -1.85 -13.46
C PRO A 41 -15.68 -3.19 -13.32
N LEU A 42 -14.69 -3.44 -14.17
CA LEU A 42 -13.88 -4.66 -14.25
C LEU A 42 -12.45 -4.31 -14.67
N PHE A 43 -11.48 -5.11 -14.23
CA PHE A 43 -10.14 -5.10 -14.81
C PHE A 43 -10.19 -5.56 -16.29
N PRO A 44 -9.45 -4.91 -17.20
CA PRO A 44 -9.41 -5.33 -18.59
C PRO A 44 -8.57 -6.60 -18.77
N GLU A 45 -8.99 -7.47 -19.69
CA GLU A 45 -8.38 -8.78 -19.95
C GLU A 45 -6.87 -8.70 -20.18
N SER A 46 -6.38 -7.60 -20.76
CA SER A 46 -4.96 -7.36 -21.02
C SER A 46 -4.04 -7.50 -19.80
N ILE A 47 -4.55 -7.23 -18.59
CA ILE A 47 -3.80 -7.34 -17.33
C ILE A 47 -4.30 -8.45 -16.40
N CYS A 48 -5.36 -9.16 -16.79
CA CYS A 48 -5.83 -10.30 -16.02
C CYS A 48 -4.83 -11.48 -16.18
N GLY A 49 -4.55 -12.19 -15.10
CA GLY A 49 -3.61 -13.32 -15.12
C GLY A 49 -2.91 -13.53 -13.79
N GLU A 50 -2.01 -14.50 -13.77
CA GLU A 50 -1.17 -14.80 -12.61
C GLU A 50 0.20 -14.17 -12.75
N TYR A 51 0.65 -13.49 -11.70
CA TYR A 51 1.92 -12.78 -11.66
C TYR A 51 2.72 -13.19 -10.43
N LEU A 52 3.99 -13.49 -10.65
CA LEU A 52 4.96 -13.73 -9.59
C LEU A 52 5.57 -12.41 -9.14
N ILE A 53 5.57 -12.16 -7.83
CA ILE A 53 6.29 -11.03 -7.25
C ILE A 53 7.78 -11.35 -7.30
N ARG A 54 8.57 -10.48 -7.94
CA ARG A 54 10.03 -10.60 -7.98
C ARG A 54 10.68 -9.44 -7.26
N ASN A 55 11.52 -9.76 -6.28
CA ASN A 55 12.40 -8.77 -5.67
C ASN A 55 13.53 -8.44 -6.66
N LYS A 56 13.66 -7.18 -7.04
CA LYS A 56 14.69 -6.73 -8.00
C LYS A 56 16.12 -6.81 -7.44
N ALA A 57 16.28 -6.63 -6.13
CA ALA A 57 17.59 -6.60 -5.48
C ALA A 57 18.14 -8.02 -5.25
N THR A 58 17.29 -8.94 -4.79
CA THR A 58 17.71 -10.32 -4.47
C THR A 58 17.44 -11.32 -5.59
N GLY A 59 16.55 -10.97 -6.53
CA GLY A 59 16.08 -11.88 -7.58
C GLY A 59 15.09 -12.94 -7.07
N GLU A 60 14.77 -12.95 -5.78
CA GLU A 60 13.88 -13.90 -5.15
C GLU A 60 12.46 -13.78 -5.71
N ILE A 61 11.84 -14.95 -5.91
CA ILE A 61 10.46 -15.10 -6.34
C ILE A 61 9.63 -15.32 -5.09
N GLY A 62 8.68 -14.42 -4.84
CA GLY A 62 7.75 -14.47 -3.72
C GLY A 62 6.36 -14.93 -4.13
N ASP A 63 5.36 -14.34 -3.48
CA ASP A 63 3.96 -14.65 -3.64
C ASP A 63 3.44 -14.47 -5.08
N THR A 64 2.32 -15.13 -5.37
CA THR A 64 1.59 -14.95 -6.64
C THR A 64 0.42 -13.99 -6.42
N ILE A 65 0.34 -12.95 -7.25
CA ILE A 65 -0.86 -12.11 -7.40
C ILE A 65 -1.66 -12.62 -8.59
N ILE A 66 -2.95 -12.88 -8.39
CA ILE A 66 -3.87 -13.26 -9.45
C ILE A 66 -4.83 -12.09 -9.66
N ILE A 67 -4.80 -11.51 -10.86
CA ILE A 67 -5.70 -10.42 -11.28
C ILE A 67 -6.81 -11.04 -12.12
N GLU A 68 -8.05 -10.85 -11.70
CA GLU A 68 -9.25 -11.34 -12.38
C GLU A 68 -10.11 -10.14 -12.79
N PRO A 69 -11.06 -10.30 -13.74
CA PRO A 69 -11.90 -9.18 -14.16
C PRO A 69 -12.60 -8.49 -13.00
N TRP A 70 -12.99 -9.23 -11.96
CA TRP A 70 -13.73 -8.71 -10.81
C TRP A 70 -12.84 -8.14 -9.69
N GLY A 71 -11.52 -8.35 -9.72
CA GLY A 71 -10.67 -8.07 -8.56
C GLY A 71 -9.30 -8.73 -8.57
N TYR A 72 -8.76 -9.02 -7.40
CA TYR A 72 -7.51 -9.74 -7.24
C TYR A 72 -7.56 -10.70 -6.05
N ARG A 73 -6.63 -11.66 -6.02
CA ARG A 73 -6.33 -12.52 -4.86
C ARG A 73 -4.85 -12.84 -4.82
N MET A 74 -4.36 -13.23 -3.65
CA MET A 74 -2.95 -13.56 -3.45
C MET A 74 -2.79 -14.99 -2.95
N LYS A 75 -1.73 -15.66 -3.42
CA LYS A 75 -1.32 -16.98 -2.94
C LYS A 75 0.11 -16.91 -2.44
N ASP A 76 0.39 -17.55 -1.31
CA ASP A 76 1.75 -17.71 -0.81
C ASP A 76 2.55 -18.66 -1.72
N ALA A 77 3.85 -18.82 -1.45
CA ALA A 77 4.71 -19.76 -2.18
C ALA A 77 4.24 -21.23 -2.12
N ARG A 78 3.31 -21.58 -1.22
CA ARG A 78 2.70 -22.92 -1.09
C ARG A 78 1.30 -22.98 -1.67
N GLU A 79 0.94 -22.00 -2.51
CA GLU A 79 -0.35 -21.85 -3.17
C GLU A 79 -1.54 -21.62 -2.22
N LYS A 80 -1.28 -21.31 -0.95
CA LYS A 80 -2.33 -21.05 0.03
C LYS A 80 -2.77 -19.59 -0.06
N ASP A 81 -4.07 -19.37 -0.16
CA ASP A 81 -4.65 -18.04 0.01
C ASP A 81 -4.47 -17.60 1.47
N TRP A 82 -3.76 -16.49 1.67
CA TRP A 82 -3.36 -16.03 3.00
C TRP A 82 -3.77 -14.60 3.32
N LEU A 83 -4.05 -13.78 2.30
CA LEU A 83 -4.46 -12.38 2.45
C LEU A 83 -5.90 -12.13 1.95
N GLY A 84 -6.56 -13.14 1.38
CA GLY A 84 -7.90 -13.05 0.83
C GLY A 84 -7.96 -12.40 -0.56
N ALA A 85 -9.18 -12.10 -1.00
CA ALA A 85 -9.45 -11.49 -2.29
C ALA A 85 -10.03 -10.08 -2.13
N GLY A 86 -9.51 -9.13 -2.91
CA GLY A 86 -10.12 -7.81 -3.07
C GLY A 86 -11.05 -7.81 -4.28
N ARG A 87 -12.31 -7.43 -4.11
CA ARG A 87 -13.29 -7.29 -5.20
C ARG A 87 -13.55 -5.82 -5.49
N ILE A 88 -13.64 -5.45 -6.77
CA ILE A 88 -14.01 -4.08 -7.16
C ILE A 88 -15.37 -3.74 -6.54
N SER A 89 -15.41 -2.64 -5.79
CA SER A 89 -16.55 -2.24 -4.96
C SER A 89 -16.45 -0.75 -4.60
N ASP A 90 -17.29 -0.31 -3.67
CA ASP A 90 -17.20 1.00 -3.02
C ASP A 90 -15.98 1.16 -2.09
N THR A 91 -15.32 0.06 -1.72
CA THR A 91 -14.10 0.05 -0.90
C THR A 91 -12.84 -0.33 -1.68
N LEU A 92 -12.98 -0.83 -2.90
CA LEU A 92 -11.88 -1.07 -3.85
C LEU A 92 -12.24 -0.48 -5.21
N MET A 93 -11.67 0.69 -5.53
CA MET A 93 -11.92 1.36 -6.81
C MET A 93 -10.68 1.32 -7.69
N VAL A 94 -10.85 0.87 -8.93
CA VAL A 94 -9.79 0.85 -9.93
C VAL A 94 -10.07 1.93 -10.95
N LYS A 95 -9.07 2.75 -11.28
CA LYS A 95 -9.16 3.72 -12.38
C LYS A 95 -8.01 3.51 -13.34
N GLN A 96 -8.17 3.92 -14.59
CA GLN A 96 -7.11 3.81 -15.60
C GLN A 96 -6.78 5.17 -16.19
N TYR A 97 -5.48 5.43 -16.31
CA TYR A 97 -4.98 6.56 -17.07
C TYR A 97 -3.63 6.18 -17.70
N GLN A 98 -3.56 6.29 -19.04
CA GLN A 98 -2.40 5.83 -19.82
C GLN A 98 -2.06 4.36 -19.50
N ASN A 99 -0.81 4.05 -19.21
CA ASN A 99 -0.33 2.71 -18.87
C ASN A 99 -0.36 2.42 -17.36
N PHE A 100 -1.12 3.19 -16.57
CA PHE A 100 -1.29 2.99 -15.14
C PHE A 100 -2.73 2.61 -14.79
N TYR A 101 -2.86 1.66 -13.88
CA TYR A 101 -4.08 1.41 -13.12
C TYR A 101 -3.88 1.89 -11.69
N PHE A 102 -4.81 2.71 -11.22
CA PHE A 102 -4.84 3.33 -9.92
C PHE A 102 -5.78 2.51 -9.05
N ILE A 103 -5.19 1.72 -8.16
CA ILE A 103 -5.92 0.81 -7.28
C ILE A 103 -6.10 1.53 -5.94
N ASN A 104 -7.35 1.90 -5.65
CA ASN A 104 -7.71 2.68 -4.47
C ASN A 104 -8.40 1.77 -3.46
N PHE A 105 -7.81 1.65 -2.28
CA PHE A 105 -8.37 0.92 -1.15
C PHE A 105 -8.96 1.91 -0.16
N LYS A 106 -10.18 1.66 0.29
CA LYS A 106 -10.79 2.44 1.36
C LYS A 106 -10.53 1.77 2.70
N GLU A 107 -9.86 2.48 3.59
CA GLU A 107 -9.65 2.07 4.98
C GLU A 107 -10.19 3.15 5.92
N GLY A 108 -11.27 2.82 6.62
CA GLY A 108 -12.05 3.83 7.32
C GLY A 108 -12.55 4.92 6.36
N ASP A 109 -12.24 6.17 6.67
CA ASP A 109 -12.53 7.34 5.82
C ASP A 109 -11.34 7.77 4.94
N GLN A 110 -10.32 6.92 4.86
CA GLN A 110 -9.09 7.19 4.12
C GLN A 110 -9.01 6.35 2.85
N TRP A 111 -8.51 6.94 1.77
CA TRP A 111 -8.18 6.21 0.55
C TRP A 111 -6.68 6.00 0.46
N ILE A 112 -6.25 4.76 0.29
CA ILE A 112 -4.85 4.38 0.04
C ILE A 112 -4.71 4.05 -1.44
N LEU A 113 -3.63 4.54 -2.05
CA LEU A 113 -3.36 4.31 -3.47
C LEU A 113 -2.19 3.35 -3.66
N ARG A 114 -2.40 2.37 -4.53
CA ARG A 114 -1.35 1.59 -5.18
C ARG A 114 -1.45 1.79 -6.68
N LEU A 115 -0.30 1.77 -7.36
CA LEU A 115 -0.25 1.86 -8.81
C LEU A 115 0.16 0.52 -9.38
N LEU A 116 -0.53 0.12 -10.44
CA LEU A 116 -0.12 -0.98 -11.29
C LEU A 116 0.25 -0.41 -12.64
N ARG A 117 1.55 -0.34 -12.92
CA ARG A 117 2.08 0.15 -14.20
C ARG A 117 2.28 -1.00 -15.15
N VAL A 118 1.77 -0.89 -16.37
CA VAL A 118 2.07 -1.82 -17.45
C VAL A 118 3.41 -1.42 -18.06
N LYS A 119 4.44 -2.27 -17.92
CA LYS A 119 5.71 -2.14 -18.65
C LYS A 119 5.68 -2.86 -19.98
N SER A 120 5.11 -4.06 -20.00
CA SER A 120 4.94 -4.89 -21.19
C SER A 120 3.79 -5.88 -20.96
N PRO A 121 3.30 -6.60 -21.99
CA PRO A 121 2.23 -7.58 -21.83
C PRO A 121 2.48 -8.69 -20.79
N ARG A 122 3.74 -8.90 -20.38
CA ARG A 122 4.15 -9.90 -19.39
C ARG A 122 4.72 -9.32 -18.10
N VAL A 123 4.89 -7.99 -18.02
CA VAL A 123 5.55 -7.35 -16.87
C VAL A 123 4.71 -6.17 -16.41
N LEU A 124 4.28 -6.24 -15.15
CA LEU A 124 3.67 -5.12 -14.44
C LEU A 124 4.62 -4.66 -13.33
N GLU A 125 4.44 -3.42 -12.87
CA GLU A 125 5.07 -2.93 -11.65
C GLU A 125 3.98 -2.54 -10.66
N LEU A 126 4.05 -3.08 -9.45
CA LEU A 126 3.22 -2.68 -8.33
C LEU A 126 3.99 -1.64 -7.50
N LEU A 127 3.45 -0.43 -7.41
CA LEU A 127 4.11 0.71 -6.79
C LEU A 127 3.26 1.32 -5.68
N SER A 128 3.92 1.85 -4.65
CA SER A 128 3.34 2.62 -3.55
C SER A 128 4.30 3.70 -3.09
N ILE A 129 3.82 4.65 -2.29
CA ILE A 129 4.73 5.49 -1.50
C ILE A 129 5.08 4.69 -0.26
N ASN A 130 6.34 4.25 -0.15
CA ASN A 130 6.78 3.39 0.95
C ASN A 130 7.04 4.22 2.23
N LEU A 131 6.42 3.83 3.34
CA LEU A 131 6.64 4.41 4.67
C LEU A 131 7.01 3.33 5.72
N GLN A 132 7.41 2.12 5.29
CA GLN A 132 7.68 1.00 6.19
C GLN A 132 8.97 1.16 7.00
N ASP A 133 9.99 1.81 6.44
CA ASP A 133 11.23 2.14 7.15
C ASP A 133 11.10 3.52 7.79
N ASP A 134 11.41 3.64 9.09
CA ASP A 134 11.23 4.88 9.84
C ASP A 134 12.13 6.03 9.37
N LEU A 135 13.38 5.73 8.97
CA LEU A 135 14.32 6.75 8.46
C LEU A 135 13.90 7.21 7.05
N GLU A 136 13.46 6.28 6.20
CA GLU A 136 12.92 6.62 4.89
C GLU A 136 11.60 7.38 5.00
N CYS A 137 10.76 7.02 5.99
CA CYS A 137 9.47 7.65 6.25
C CYS A 137 9.62 9.15 6.49
N GLU A 138 10.52 9.58 7.39
CA GLU A 138 10.73 11.00 7.67
C GLU A 138 11.17 11.78 6.42
N ALA A 139 12.11 11.22 5.65
CA ALA A 139 12.60 11.85 4.43
C ALA A 139 11.51 11.96 3.35
N VAL A 140 10.67 10.94 3.19
CA VAL A 140 9.54 10.96 2.26
C VAL A 140 8.50 12.00 2.69
N LEU A 141 8.17 12.05 3.99
CA LEU A 141 7.20 13.02 4.52
C LEU A 141 7.69 14.46 4.41
N GLN A 142 8.98 14.71 4.63
CA GLN A 142 9.57 16.03 4.41
C GLN A 142 9.42 16.48 2.96
N LYS A 143 9.81 15.62 2.01
CA LYS A 143 9.67 15.88 0.56
C LYS A 143 8.22 16.08 0.12
N LEU A 144 7.26 15.39 0.75
CA LEU A 144 5.84 15.60 0.50
C LEU A 144 5.36 16.93 1.10
N GLY A 145 5.84 17.29 2.29
CA GLY A 145 5.54 18.55 2.98
C GLY A 145 5.98 19.80 2.23
N GLU A 146 7.00 19.71 1.38
CA GLU A 146 7.42 20.79 0.48
C GLU A 146 6.39 21.08 -0.62
N LYS A 147 5.55 20.10 -0.97
CA LYS A 147 4.57 20.18 -2.07
C LYS A 147 3.12 20.28 -1.59
N PHE A 148 2.83 19.73 -0.42
CA PHE A 148 1.47 19.59 0.10
C PHE A 148 1.42 19.87 1.60
N ILE A 149 0.24 20.30 2.04
CA ILE A 149 -0.12 20.22 3.46
C ILE A 149 -0.38 18.75 3.79
N VAL A 150 0.51 18.15 4.58
CA VAL A 150 0.37 16.77 5.06
C VAL A 150 -0.38 16.78 6.39
N LYS A 151 -1.52 16.10 6.47
CA LYS A 151 -2.29 15.94 7.71
C LYS A 151 -2.04 14.56 8.30
N THR A 152 -1.61 14.51 9.55
CA THR A 152 -1.47 13.24 10.28
C THR A 152 -2.79 12.88 10.95
N LEU A 153 -3.32 11.70 10.61
CA LEU A 153 -4.55 11.14 11.17
C LEU A 153 -4.24 9.79 11.79
N LYS A 154 -4.59 9.60 13.07
CA LYS A 154 -4.46 8.31 13.75
C LYS A 154 -5.82 7.65 13.84
N GLN A 155 -5.93 6.44 13.31
CA GLN A 155 -7.17 5.67 13.34
C GLN A 155 -6.84 4.20 13.60
N ASN A 156 -7.35 3.65 14.70
CA ASN A 156 -6.98 2.33 15.20
C ASN A 156 -5.44 2.21 15.31
N ASP A 157 -4.86 1.12 14.78
CA ASP A 157 -3.42 0.89 14.71
C ASP A 157 -2.76 1.47 13.42
N HIS A 158 -3.46 2.37 12.72
CA HIS A 158 -2.95 3.02 11.51
C HIS A 158 -2.66 4.50 11.74
N THR A 159 -1.54 4.95 11.19
CA THR A 159 -1.19 6.37 11.06
C THR A 159 -1.22 6.73 9.58
N PHE A 160 -2.17 7.58 9.20
CA PHE A 160 -2.33 8.08 7.85
C PHE A 160 -1.72 9.47 7.71
N TYR A 161 -0.89 9.64 6.69
CA TYR A 161 -0.35 10.93 6.27
C TYR A 161 -1.13 11.39 5.04
N GLN A 162 -2.25 12.07 5.29
CA GLN A 162 -3.21 12.45 4.26
C GLN A 162 -2.68 13.66 3.47
N ILE A 163 -2.66 13.51 2.15
CA ILE A 163 -2.43 14.59 1.18
C ILE A 163 -3.65 14.71 0.25
N ASN A 164 -3.83 15.89 -0.34
CA ASN A 164 -4.95 16.16 -1.25
C ASN A 164 -4.46 16.76 -2.58
N PRO A 165 -3.72 15.99 -3.40
CA PRO A 165 -3.23 16.45 -4.68
C PRO A 165 -4.39 16.56 -5.68
N THR A 166 -4.27 17.51 -6.61
CA THR A 166 -4.98 17.46 -7.89
C THR A 166 -4.47 16.31 -8.76
N SER A 167 -5.22 15.90 -9.78
CA SER A 167 -4.77 14.84 -10.70
C SER A 167 -3.44 15.16 -11.37
N ALA A 168 -3.18 16.43 -11.74
CA ALA A 168 -1.90 16.85 -12.30
C ALA A 168 -0.75 16.72 -11.30
N GLN A 169 -0.96 17.14 -10.04
CA GLN A 169 0.05 16.98 -8.99
C GLN A 169 0.33 15.51 -8.66
N LEU A 170 -0.70 14.65 -8.66
CA LEU A 170 -0.51 13.22 -8.50
C LEU A 170 0.35 12.64 -9.61
N MET A 171 0.12 13.03 -10.87
CA MET A 171 0.98 12.60 -11.98
C MET A 171 2.42 13.08 -11.79
N SER A 172 2.63 14.30 -11.28
CA SER A 172 3.97 14.81 -10.93
C SER A 172 4.68 13.89 -9.94
N LEU A 173 3.99 13.43 -8.89
CA LEU A 173 4.58 12.50 -7.91
C LEU A 173 5.02 11.17 -8.54
N ILE A 174 4.25 10.67 -9.51
CA ILE A 174 4.61 9.46 -10.26
C ILE A 174 5.87 9.70 -11.09
N GLN A 175 5.94 10.83 -11.80
CA GLN A 175 7.08 11.20 -12.65
C GLN A 175 8.35 11.46 -11.84
N GLU A 176 8.20 11.99 -10.63
CA GLU A 176 9.28 12.30 -9.70
C GLU A 176 9.73 11.08 -8.86
N ASN A 177 9.21 9.88 -9.16
CA ASN A 177 9.56 8.61 -8.50
C ASN A 177 9.24 8.56 -6.99
N TYR A 178 8.19 9.26 -6.52
CA TYR A 178 7.69 9.05 -5.16
C TYR A 178 7.07 7.65 -4.98
N PHE A 179 6.56 7.08 -6.07
CA PHE A 179 6.02 5.72 -6.09
C PHE A 179 7.12 4.72 -6.46
N THR A 180 7.43 3.81 -5.55
CA THR A 180 8.43 2.74 -5.72
C THR A 180 7.81 1.37 -5.43
N GLY A 181 8.46 0.30 -5.86
CA GLY A 181 7.94 -1.04 -5.60
C GLY A 181 8.59 -2.14 -6.44
N VAL A 182 7.81 -3.18 -6.72
CA VAL A 182 8.30 -4.48 -7.21
C VAL A 182 7.77 -4.80 -8.60
N GLU A 183 8.49 -5.66 -9.32
CA GLU A 183 8.03 -6.19 -10.60
C GLU A 183 7.16 -7.43 -10.39
N LEU A 184 6.12 -7.52 -11.21
CA LEU A 184 5.17 -8.62 -11.29
C LEU A 184 5.36 -9.29 -12.65
N LEU A 185 5.86 -10.52 -12.65
CA LEU A 185 6.14 -11.28 -13.86
C LEU A 185 5.01 -12.25 -14.15
N ARG A 186 4.40 -12.14 -15.32
CA ARG A 186 3.33 -13.03 -15.74
C ARG A 186 3.86 -14.45 -15.92
N LYS A 187 3.24 -15.41 -15.23
CA LYS A 187 3.52 -16.84 -15.41
C LYS A 187 3.36 -17.25 -16.87
#